data_AF-A0A9X7D6V7-F1
#
_entry.id   AF-A0A9X7D6V7-F1
#
_cell.length_a   1.000
_cell.length_b   1.000
_cell.length_c   1.000
_cell.angle_alpha   90.00
_cell.angle_beta   90.00
_cell.angle_gamma   90.00
#
_symmetry.space_group_name_H-M   'P 1'
#
loop_
_entity.id
_entity.type
_entity.pdbx_description
1 polymer ?
#
loop_
_entity_poly.entity_id
_entity_poly.type
_entity_poly.pdbx_seq_one_letter_code
_entity_poly.pdbx_strand_id
1 'polypeptide(L)' 'MASNDNISNWIDRLLSGEEEAFEYIFALTNQRIYDNVFAIVKNGYETNEIVNEVYFQLWKSISKYD' A
#
# COMPACT_ATOMS: atom_id res chain seq x y z
N MET A 1 -10.30 1.27 17.16
CA MET A 1 -10.12 2.24 16.07
C MET A 1 -8.80 2.91 16.34
N ALA A 2 -7.77 2.65 15.53
CA ALA A 2 -6.53 3.39 15.67
C ALA A 2 -6.89 4.87 15.53
N SER A 3 -6.62 5.65 16.58
CA SER A 3 -6.73 7.10 16.55
C SER A 3 -6.03 7.61 15.29
N ASN A 4 -6.45 8.76 14.76
CA ASN A 4 -5.73 9.50 13.72
C ASN A 4 -4.35 9.98 14.24
N ASP A 5 -3.56 9.14 14.93
CA ASP A 5 -2.11 9.24 14.94
C ASP A 5 -1.72 9.35 13.48
N ASN A 6 -1.37 10.58 13.15
CA ASN A 6 -1.71 11.24 11.89
C ASN A 6 -1.27 10.33 10.74
N ILE A 7 -2.16 9.97 9.79
CA ILE A 7 -1.75 9.19 8.60
C ILE A 7 -0.51 9.81 7.94
N SER A 8 -0.36 11.14 8.04
CA SER A 8 0.84 11.89 7.69
C SER A 8 2.12 11.37 8.36
N ASN A 9 2.11 11.05 9.65
CA ASN A 9 3.26 10.46 10.34
C ASN A 9 3.63 9.09 9.76
N TRP A 10 2.64 8.23 9.50
CA TRP A 10 2.90 6.94 8.85
C TRP A 10 3.43 7.10 7.43
N ILE A 11 2.98 8.13 6.71
CA ILE A 11 3.53 8.49 5.41
C ILE A 11 4.98 8.97 5.56
N ASP A 12 5.29 9.87 6.49
CA ASP A 12 6.65 10.36 6.71
C ASP A 12 7.63 9.23 7.07
N ARG A 13 7.19 8.29 7.92
CA ARG A 13 7.94 7.08 8.27
C ARG A 13 8.13 6.15 7.07
N LEU A 14 7.09 5.98 6.26
CA LEU A 14 7.18 5.22 5.00
C LEU A 14 8.21 5.87 4.06
N LEU A 15 8.16 7.19 3.89
CA LEU A 15 9.11 7.98 3.09
C LEU A 15 10.56 7.87 3.60
N SER A 16 10.72 7.65 4.90
CA SER A 16 12.02 7.40 5.54
C SER A 16 12.52 5.96 5.35
N GLY A 17 11.72 5.08 4.75
CA GLY A 17 12.06 3.67 4.50
C GLY A 17 11.75 2.74 5.67
N GLU A 18 10.93 3.15 6.64
CA GLU A 18 10.56 2.30 7.77
C GLU A 18 9.60 1.18 7.34
N GLU A 19 10.00 -0.08 7.53
CA GLU A 19 9.22 -1.26 7.15
C GLU A 19 7.86 -1.33 7.87
N GLU A 20 7.83 -0.98 9.16
CA GLU A 20 6.61 -0.94 9.98
C GLU A 20 5.55 0.01 9.40
N ALA A 21 6.00 1.10 8.78
CA ALA A 21 5.11 2.06 8.13
C ALA A 21 4.54 1.50 6.82
N PHE A 22 5.33 0.71 6.09
CA PHE A 22 4.85 -0.03 4.92
C PHE A 22 3.80 -1.07 5.31
N GLU A 23 4.04 -1.86 6.37
CA GLU A 23 3.07 -2.84 6.88
C GLU A 23 1.75 -2.16 7.29
N TYR A 24 1.82 -1.03 7.98
CA TYR A 24 0.64 -0.25 8.39
C TYR A 24 -0.16 0.22 7.17
N ILE A 25 0.51 0.84 6.19
CA ILE A 25 -0.13 1.36 4.98
C ILE A 25 -0.69 0.21 4.11
N PHE A 26 0.02 -0.91 4.02
CA PHE A 26 -0.45 -2.13 3.36
C PHE A 26 -1.75 -2.62 4.01
N ALA A 27 -1.76 -2.84 5.33
CA ALA A 27 -2.92 -3.33 6.07
C ALA A 27 -4.14 -2.39 5.91
N LEU A 28 -3.91 -1.08 5.86
CA LEU A 28 -4.96 -0.08 5.71
C LEU A 28 -5.56 -0.04 4.29
N THR A 29 -4.77 -0.33 3.26
CA THR A 29 -5.15 -0.07 1.86
C THR A 29 -5.41 -1.33 1.02
N ASN A 30 -4.88 -2.49 1.43
CA ASN A 30 -4.81 -3.70 0.60
C ASN A 30 -6.17 -4.16 0.11
N GLN A 31 -7.17 -4.24 0.99
CA GLN A 31 -8.51 -4.70 0.59
C GLN A 31 -9.13 -3.80 -0.49
N ARG A 32 -9.02 -2.47 -0.32
CA ARG A 32 -9.60 -1.52 -1.28
C ARG A 32 -8.88 -1.58 -2.64
N ILE A 33 -7.55 -1.73 -2.64
CA ILE A 33 -6.79 -1.88 -3.88
C ILE A 33 -7.16 -3.19 -4.56
N TYR A 34 -7.24 -4.28 -3.81
CA TYR A 34 -7.68 -5.58 -4.31
C TYR A 34 -9.05 -5.49 -4.98
N ASP A 35 -10.05 -4.92 -4.31
CA ASP A 35 -11.42 -4.82 -4.83
C ASP A 35 -11.48 -4.03 -6.13
N ASN A 36 -10.70 -2.94 -6.23
CA ASN A 36 -10.60 -2.13 -7.45
C ASN A 36 -9.96 -2.88 -8.62
N VAL A 37 -8.87 -3.60 -8.36
CA VAL A 37 -8.19 -4.40 -9.40
C VAL A 37 -9.08 -5.57 -9.82
N PHE A 38 -9.69 -6.28 -8.88
CA PHE A 38 -10.61 -7.38 -9.15
C PHE A 38 -11.83 -6.92 -9.95
N ALA A 39 -12.32 -5.69 -9.72
CA ALA A 39 -13.43 -5.13 -10.47
C ALA A 39 -13.16 -5.06 -11.98
N ILE A 40 -11.89 -4.99 -12.40
CA ILE A 40 -11.46 -4.91 -13.80
C ILE A 40 -11.05 -6.30 -14.30
N VAL A 41 -10.20 -7.00 -13.55
CA VAL A 41 -9.52 -8.23 -13.99
C VAL A 41 -10.43 -9.45 -13.86
N LYS A 42 -11.33 -9.48 -12.86
CA LYS A 42 -12.25 -10.60 -12.57
C LYS A 42 -11.57 -11.96 -12.38
N ASN A 43 -10.28 -11.97 -12.07
CA ASN A 43 -9.49 -13.16 -11.75
C ASN A 43 -8.74 -12.93 -10.44
N GLY A 44 -8.98 -13.79 -9.43
CA GLY A 44 -8.41 -13.61 -8.10
C GLY A 44 -6.89 -13.82 -8.03
N TYR A 45 -6.33 -14.71 -8.86
CA TYR A 45 -4.89 -14.95 -8.92
C TYR A 45 -4.17 -13.75 -9.53
N GLU A 46 -4.60 -13.32 -10.72
CA GLU A 46 -4.03 -12.14 -11.40
C GLU A 46 -4.20 -10.87 -10.57
N THR A 47 -5.33 -10.72 -9.87
CA THR A 47 -5.55 -9.60 -8.95
C THR A 47 -4.48 -9.58 -7.85
N ASN A 48 -4.18 -10.72 -7.23
CA ASN A 48 -3.14 -10.79 -6.20
C ASN A 48 -1.75 -10.44 -6.75
N GLU A 49 -1.41 -10.93 -7.95
CA GLU A 49 -0.13 -10.59 -8.59
C GLU A 49 -0.01 -9.08 -8.87
N ILE A 50 -1.07 -8.46 -9.38
CA ILE A 50 -1.10 -7.02 -9.67
C ILE A 50 -1.02 -6.21 -8.37
N VAL A 51 -1.77 -6.59 -7.32
CA VAL A 51 -1.73 -5.89 -6.03
C VAL A 51 -0.32 -5.95 -5.43
N ASN A 52 0.33 -7.10 -5.47
CA ASN A 52 1.72 -7.24 -5.02
C ASN A 52 2.67 -6.34 -5.80
N GLU A 53 2.52 -6.26 -7.13
CA GLU A 53 3.34 -5.38 -7.97
C GLU A 53 3.09 -3.89 -7.65
N VAL A 54 1.85 -3.48 -7.37
CA VAL A 54 1.55 -2.10 -6.92
C VAL A 54 2.33 -1.76 -5.66
N TYR A 55 2.36 -2.65 -4.67
CA TYR A 55 3.10 -2.44 -3.43
C TYR A 55 4.61 -2.50 -3.62
N PHE A 56 5.11 -3.36 -4.51
CA PHE A 56 6.53 -3.41 -4.86
C PHE A 56 6.99 -2.11 -5.54
N GLN A 57 6.18 -1.59 -6.47
CA GLN A 57 6.45 -0.30 -7.11
C GLN A 57 6.35 0.85 -6.13
N LEU A 58 5.38 0.82 -5.21
CA LEU A 58 5.30 1.77 -4.10
C LEU A 58 6.63 1.79 -3.36
N TRP A 59 7.09 0.64 -2.84
CA TRP A 59 8.35 0.52 -2.10
C TRP A 59 9.56 1.08 -2.85
N LYS A 60 9.70 0.75 -4.14
CA LYS A 60 10.80 1.25 -4.98
C LYS A 60 10.72 2.75 -5.29
N SER A 61 9.54 3.34 -5.17
CA SER A 61 9.28 4.74 -5.50
C SER A 61 9.28 5.66 -4.27
N ILE A 62 9.33 5.10 -3.05
CA ILE A 62 9.34 5.84 -1.79
C ILE A 62 10.37 6.98 -1.80
N SER A 63 11.60 6.69 -2.22
CA SER A 63 12.71 7.67 -2.26
C SER A 63 12.56 8.76 -3.33
N LYS A 64 11.51 8.70 -4.15
CA LYS A 64 11.21 9.64 -5.25
C LYS A 64 9.93 10.43 -5.03
N TYR A 65 9.33 10.31 -3.85
CA TYR A 65 8.13 11.06 -3.50
C TYR A 65 8.53 12.50 -3.13
N ASP A 66 8.08 13.47 -3.93
CA ASP A 66 8.26 14.92 -3.71
C ASP A 66 7.15 15.51 -2.81
#